data_AF-A0A2P6SG67-F1
#
_entry.id   AF-A0A2P6SG67-F1
#
_cell.length_a   1.000
_cell.length_b   1.000
_cell.length_c   1.000
_cell.angle_alpha   90.00
_cell.angle_beta   90.00
_cell.angle_gamma   90.00
#
_symmetry.space_group_name_H-M   'P 1'
#
loop_
_entity.id
_entity.type
_entity.pdbx_description
1 polymer ?
#
loop_
_entity_poly.entity_id
_entity_poly.type
_entity_poly.pdbx_seq_one_letter_code
_entity_poly.pdbx_strand_id
1 'polypeptide(L)'
;MTITTRVARECPTHRLLALNSSTVYTCDPRNIEHFLKTNFAHYSKSDYNQCIMSEILGQGIFVVNGEKWRQQKKLASFEFSTRNLVRVVFEFLDSKRVFDVQDVKVTHDFVHQLIRRKRELLAGKKDGLHATLTETLRLCTEVPVSEKRRQKPYIWGEDAEDFQPERWLDNGVFKPESPFKFVAFHAGPRTCLGKDFAYRQIKTVAMALLCFFRFKLADETGYRTMFTLHIDGTLPVLALPRATS
;
A
#
# COMPACT_ATOMS: atom_id res chain seq x y z
N MET A 1 27.20 -1.97 -1.68
CA MET A 1 25.75 -2.14 -1.40
C MET A 1 25.37 -3.60 -1.06
N THR A 2 26.33 -4.49 -0.79
CA THR A 2 26.13 -5.96 -0.74
C THR A 2 26.15 -6.56 0.67
N ILE A 3 26.61 -5.82 1.68
CA ILE A 3 26.74 -6.30 3.07
C ILE A 3 25.44 -6.07 3.86
N THR A 4 24.84 -4.89 3.72
CA THR A 4 23.53 -4.53 4.29
C THR A 4 22.45 -5.53 3.89
N THR A 5 22.49 -5.95 2.64
CA THR A 5 21.53 -6.89 2.06
C THR A 5 21.69 -8.32 2.56
N ARG A 6 22.85 -8.70 3.12
CA ARG A 6 23.05 -10.02 3.74
C ARG A 6 22.56 -10.04 5.19
N VAL A 7 22.91 -9.03 5.98
CA VAL A 7 22.49 -8.94 7.40
C VAL A 7 20.98 -8.89 7.53
N ALA A 8 20.32 -8.13 6.65
CA ALA A 8 18.88 -8.03 6.64
C ALA A 8 18.13 -9.30 6.17
N ARG A 9 18.85 -10.32 5.67
CA ARG A 9 18.32 -11.65 5.34
C ARG A 9 18.38 -12.64 6.50
N GLU A 10 19.23 -12.39 7.50
CA GLU A 10 19.49 -13.32 8.61
C GLU A 10 18.80 -12.87 9.90
N CYS A 11 18.66 -11.54 10.10
CA CYS A 11 18.15 -10.98 11.35
C CYS A 11 16.91 -10.09 11.12
N PRO A 12 15.77 -10.38 11.78
CA PRO A 12 14.57 -9.51 11.74
C PRO A 12 14.81 -8.11 12.29
N THR A 13 15.84 -7.93 13.12
CA THR A 13 16.26 -6.64 13.64
C THR A 13 17.78 -6.56 13.58
N HIS A 14 18.30 -5.50 12.99
CA HIS A 14 19.74 -5.28 12.88
C HIS A 14 20.07 -3.79 12.95
N ARG A 15 21.31 -3.50 13.37
CA ARG A 15 21.82 -2.15 13.52
C ARG A 15 22.88 -1.90 12.46
N LEU A 16 22.69 -0.84 11.68
CA LEU A 16 23.70 -0.31 10.78
C LEU A 16 24.44 0.83 11.45
N LEU A 17 25.76 0.74 11.44
CA LEU A 17 26.66 1.78 11.93
C LEU A 17 27.27 2.48 10.71
N ALA A 18 27.08 3.79 10.63
CA ALA A 18 27.78 4.68 9.71
C ALA A 18 28.68 5.62 10.51
N LEU A 19 29.60 6.29 9.83
CA LEU A 19 30.65 7.14 10.43
C LEU A 19 30.11 8.10 11.51
N ASN A 20 28.91 8.65 11.32
CA ASN A 20 28.28 9.61 12.24
C ASN A 20 26.82 9.24 12.63
N SER A 21 26.37 8.02 12.36
CA SER A 21 24.99 7.63 12.68
C SER A 21 24.84 6.14 12.96
N SER A 22 23.91 5.81 13.85
CA SER A 22 23.50 4.44 14.13
C SER A 22 22.02 4.31 13.83
N THR A 23 21.67 3.47 12.85
CA THR A 23 20.28 3.26 12.44
C THR A 23 19.90 1.81 12.71
N VAL A 24 18.78 1.60 13.42
CA VAL A 24 18.21 0.27 13.65
C VAL A 24 17.11 0.02 12.63
N TYR A 25 17.21 -1.10 11.92
CA TYR A 25 16.20 -1.60 11.01
C TYR A 25 15.52 -2.81 11.65
N THR A 26 14.19 -2.85 11.59
CA THR A 26 13.41 -3.97 12.13
C THR A 26 12.18 -4.25 11.29
N CYS A 27 11.92 -5.54 11.07
CA CYS A 27 10.67 -6.04 10.51
C CYS A 27 9.85 -6.85 11.55
N ASP A 28 10.35 -7.01 12.78
CA ASP A 28 9.63 -7.67 13.88
C ASP A 28 8.42 -6.82 14.35
N PRO A 29 7.19 -7.35 14.28
CA PRO A 29 5.98 -6.64 14.70
C PRO A 29 6.02 -6.11 16.13
N ARG A 30 6.72 -6.78 17.05
CA ARG A 30 6.83 -6.37 18.46
C ARG A 30 7.62 -5.08 18.61
N ASN A 31 8.73 -4.97 17.87
CA ASN A 31 9.52 -3.75 17.84
C ASN A 31 8.73 -2.62 17.17
N ILE A 32 8.02 -2.93 16.07
CA ILE A 32 7.15 -1.99 15.38
C ILE A 32 6.06 -1.46 16.33
N GLU A 33 5.39 -2.32 17.08
CA GLU A 33 4.41 -1.90 18.10
C GLU A 33 5.06 -1.04 19.19
N HIS A 34 6.27 -1.40 19.63
CA HIS A 34 6.99 -0.64 20.64
C HIS A 34 7.17 0.83 20.23
N PHE A 35 7.75 1.11 19.04
CA PHE A 35 8.01 2.49 18.64
C PHE A 35 6.80 3.21 18.00
N LEU A 36 5.86 2.48 17.41
CA LEU A 36 4.66 3.09 16.81
C LEU A 36 3.50 3.26 17.78
N LYS A 37 3.46 2.59 18.94
CA LYS A 37 2.33 2.66 19.87
C LYS A 37 2.79 2.74 21.32
N THR A 38 3.49 1.73 21.82
CA THR A 38 3.73 1.56 23.27
C THR A 38 4.59 2.66 23.86
N ASN A 39 5.64 3.06 23.14
CA ASN A 39 6.61 4.05 23.59
C ASN A 39 6.70 5.24 22.61
N PHE A 40 5.58 5.55 21.95
CA PHE A 40 5.51 6.51 20.85
C PHE A 40 6.09 7.90 21.18
N ALA A 41 5.92 8.38 22.42
CA ALA A 41 6.37 9.70 22.84
C ALA A 41 7.91 9.86 22.81
N HIS A 42 8.66 8.76 22.94
CA HIS A 42 10.13 8.77 22.95
C HIS A 42 10.74 8.61 21.55
N TYR A 43 9.93 8.34 20.52
CA TYR A 43 10.39 8.20 19.14
C TYR A 43 9.95 9.39 18.29
N SER A 44 10.84 10.36 18.14
CA SER A 44 10.69 11.49 17.22
C SER A 44 11.16 11.13 15.81
N LYS A 45 10.65 11.85 14.80
CA LYS A 45 11.26 11.83 13.46
C LYS A 45 12.66 12.41 13.56
N SER A 46 13.66 11.72 12.99
CA SER A 46 15.05 12.19 13.03
C SER A 46 15.24 13.54 12.37
N ASP A 47 16.24 14.30 12.81
CA ASP A 47 16.56 15.61 12.23
C ASP A 47 16.95 15.51 10.76
N TYR A 48 17.59 14.40 10.37
CA TYR A 48 17.86 14.06 8.96
C TYR A 48 16.57 13.94 8.14
N ASN A 49 15.58 13.19 8.64
CA ASN A 49 14.29 13.04 7.95
C ASN A 49 13.51 14.36 7.93
N GLN A 50 13.59 15.14 9.01
CA GLN A 50 12.96 16.46 9.06
C GLN A 50 13.59 17.41 8.04
N CYS A 51 14.91 17.43 7.92
CA CYS A 51 15.64 18.26 6.95
C CYS A 51 15.18 17.92 5.52
N ILE A 52 15.31 16.66 5.10
CA ILE A 52 14.94 16.22 3.74
C ILE A 52 13.46 16.49 3.43
N MET A 53 12.58 16.17 4.38
CA MET A 53 11.14 16.30 4.14
C MET A 53 10.66 17.74 4.27
N SER A 54 11.38 18.62 4.98
CA SER A 54 11.01 20.03 5.13
C SER A 54 11.18 20.84 3.86
N GLU A 55 12.16 20.49 3.02
CA GLU A 55 12.35 21.15 1.72
C GLU A 55 11.20 20.82 0.74
N ILE A 56 10.67 19.60 0.81
CA ILE A 56 9.64 19.11 -0.13
C ILE A 56 8.22 19.38 0.39
N LEU A 57 7.99 19.19 1.69
CA LEU A 57 6.65 19.16 2.30
C LEU A 57 6.45 20.24 3.37
N GLY A 58 7.43 21.14 3.54
CA GLY A 58 7.39 22.23 4.51
C GLY A 58 7.30 21.75 5.96
N GLN A 59 6.82 22.63 6.84
CA GLN A 59 6.61 22.34 8.27
C GLN A 59 5.27 21.59 8.55
N GLY A 60 4.89 20.72 7.62
CA GLY A 60 3.63 19.97 7.65
C GLY A 60 3.68 18.69 8.48
N ILE A 61 2.57 17.94 8.44
CA ILE A 61 2.31 16.73 9.26
C ILE A 61 3.38 15.64 9.09
N PHE A 62 4.10 15.64 7.96
CA PHE A 62 5.18 14.71 7.67
C PHE A 62 6.50 15.05 8.36
N VAL A 63 6.67 16.28 8.85
CA VAL A 63 7.93 16.78 9.44
C VAL A 63 7.82 16.95 10.96
N VAL A 64 6.75 17.57 11.44
CA VAL A 64 6.63 17.95 12.86
C VAL A 64 6.43 16.76 13.80
N ASN A 65 6.79 16.92 15.08
CA ASN A 65 6.62 15.93 16.16
C ASN A 65 5.70 16.46 17.29
N GLY A 66 5.37 15.59 18.25
CA GLY A 66 4.68 15.98 19.49
C GLY A 66 3.29 16.59 19.28
N GLU A 67 2.97 17.61 20.07
CA GLU A 67 1.64 18.23 20.07
C GLU A 67 1.35 18.97 18.75
N LYS A 68 2.37 19.60 18.14
CA LYS A 68 2.23 20.23 16.81
C LYS A 68 1.78 19.23 15.75
N TRP A 69 2.35 18.02 15.76
CA TRP A 69 1.91 16.93 14.89
C TRP A 69 0.49 16.46 15.20
N ARG A 70 0.14 16.33 16.49
CA ARG A 70 -1.20 15.90 16.91
C ARG A 70 -2.28 16.87 16.45
N GLN A 71 -2.03 18.17 16.60
CA GLN A 71 -2.92 19.24 16.15
C GLN A 71 -3.09 19.24 14.63
N GLN A 72 -1.98 19.22 13.87
CA GLN A 72 -2.04 19.17 12.40
C GLN A 72 -2.75 17.90 11.90
N LYS A 73 -2.50 16.75 12.53
CA LYS A 73 -3.19 15.50 12.20
C LYS A 73 -4.69 15.57 12.47
N LYS A 74 -5.09 16.16 13.60
CA LYS A 74 -6.51 16.37 13.93
C LYS A 74 -7.18 17.29 12.92
N LEU A 75 -6.56 18.40 12.55
CA LEU A 75 -7.09 19.33 11.54
C LEU A 75 -7.20 18.64 10.17
N ALA A 76 -6.15 17.96 9.73
CA ALA A 76 -6.18 17.23 8.46
C ALA A 76 -7.24 16.13 8.44
N SER A 77 -7.59 15.54 9.60
CA SER A 77 -8.55 14.42 9.65
C SER A 77 -9.94 14.76 9.14
N PHE A 78 -10.33 16.03 9.25
CA PHE A 78 -11.61 16.51 8.74
C PHE A 78 -11.69 16.48 7.20
N GLU A 79 -10.57 16.61 6.50
CA GLU A 79 -10.51 16.55 5.02
C GLU A 79 -10.83 15.15 4.47
N PHE A 80 -10.53 14.10 5.25
CA PHE A 80 -10.77 12.70 4.86
C PHE A 80 -12.16 12.20 5.28
N SER A 81 -12.92 13.02 6.01
CA SER A 81 -14.30 12.75 6.41
C SER A 81 -15.28 13.17 5.31
N THR A 82 -15.56 12.24 4.38
CA THR A 82 -16.85 12.09 3.67
C THR A 82 -17.26 13.00 2.49
N ARG A 83 -16.50 14.00 2.00
CA ARG A 83 -16.98 14.85 0.88
C ARG A 83 -16.37 14.68 -0.52
N ASN A 84 -15.28 13.92 -0.70
CA ASN A 84 -14.52 13.94 -1.97
C ASN A 84 -14.55 12.64 -2.81
N LEU A 85 -15.37 11.65 -2.48
CA LEU A 85 -15.41 10.37 -3.20
C LEU A 85 -16.25 10.40 -4.49
N VAL A 86 -17.31 11.21 -4.54
CA VAL A 86 -18.26 11.21 -5.66
C VAL A 86 -17.63 11.83 -6.93
N ARG A 87 -16.80 12.87 -6.78
CA ARG A 87 -16.18 13.58 -7.91
C ARG A 87 -15.28 12.68 -8.77
N VAL A 88 -14.47 11.82 -8.15
CA VAL A 88 -13.54 10.92 -8.84
C VAL A 88 -14.28 9.92 -9.73
N VAL A 89 -15.45 9.44 -9.29
CA VAL A 89 -16.26 8.49 -10.08
C VAL A 89 -16.90 9.16 -11.28
N PHE A 90 -17.40 10.39 -11.12
CA PHE A 90 -17.99 11.15 -12.21
C PHE A 90 -16.95 11.51 -13.27
N GLU A 91 -15.77 11.99 -12.88
CA GLU A 91 -14.65 12.23 -13.80
C GLU A 91 -14.23 10.93 -14.52
N PHE A 92 -14.24 9.79 -13.81
CA PHE A 92 -13.90 8.48 -14.35
C PHE A 92 -14.90 7.97 -15.40
N LEU A 93 -16.20 8.18 -15.19
CA LEU A 93 -17.26 7.72 -16.09
C LEU A 93 -17.45 8.61 -17.33
N ASP A 94 -17.16 9.91 -17.21
CA ASP A 94 -17.34 10.87 -18.30
C ASP A 94 -16.21 10.79 -19.34
N SER A 95 -15.03 10.32 -18.93
CA SER A 95 -13.90 10.03 -19.82
C SER A 95 -14.10 8.69 -20.55
N LYS A 96 -14.90 8.67 -21.63
CA LYS A 96 -14.96 7.56 -22.62
C LYS A 96 -13.65 7.38 -23.43
N ARG A 97 -12.50 7.28 -22.77
CA ARG A 97 -11.21 7.05 -23.46
C ARG A 97 -10.54 5.78 -22.95
N VAL A 98 -9.92 5.08 -23.89
CA VAL A 98 -9.00 3.97 -23.62
C VAL A 98 -7.97 4.46 -22.60
N PHE A 99 -7.93 3.82 -21.44
CA PHE A 99 -6.99 4.16 -20.38
C PHE A 99 -5.66 3.48 -20.67
N ASP A 100 -4.60 4.28 -20.76
CA ASP A 100 -3.25 3.77 -20.55
C ASP A 100 -3.03 3.75 -19.04
N VAL A 101 -2.95 2.54 -18.45
CA VAL A 101 -2.73 2.35 -17.02
C VAL A 101 -1.24 2.51 -16.76
N GLN A 102 -0.74 3.73 -16.97
CA GLN A 102 0.61 4.09 -16.58
C GLN A 102 0.56 4.51 -15.11
N ASP A 103 1.48 3.97 -14.31
CA ASP A 103 2.04 4.62 -13.09
C ASP A 103 1.99 3.89 -11.76
N VAL A 104 1.46 2.66 -11.61
CA VAL A 104 1.68 1.93 -10.34
C VAL A 104 1.63 0.41 -10.51
N LYS A 105 2.62 -0.32 -9.97
CA LYS A 105 2.56 -1.79 -9.85
C LYS A 105 1.32 -2.28 -9.10
N VAL A 106 0.91 -1.53 -8.07
CA VAL A 106 -0.34 -1.80 -7.33
C VAL A 106 -1.50 -1.84 -8.31
N THR A 107 -1.56 -0.93 -9.28
CA THR A 107 -2.62 -0.89 -10.29
C THR A 107 -2.51 -2.07 -11.26
N HIS A 108 -1.31 -2.47 -11.69
CA HIS A 108 -1.11 -3.65 -12.55
C HIS A 108 -1.58 -4.95 -11.88
N ASP A 109 -0.99 -5.29 -10.73
CA ASP A 109 -1.28 -6.54 -10.03
C ASP A 109 -2.74 -6.58 -9.59
N PHE A 110 -3.27 -5.42 -9.15
CA PHE A 110 -4.69 -5.30 -8.85
C PHE A 110 -5.56 -5.52 -10.08
N VAL A 111 -5.28 -4.86 -11.21
CA VAL A 111 -6.07 -5.02 -12.46
C VAL A 111 -6.00 -6.45 -12.97
N HIS A 112 -4.82 -7.07 -13.00
CA HIS A 112 -4.66 -8.46 -13.44
C HIS A 112 -5.48 -9.43 -12.56
N GLN A 113 -5.46 -9.23 -11.24
CA GLN A 113 -6.24 -10.04 -10.29
C GLN A 113 -7.74 -9.74 -10.35
N LEU A 114 -8.11 -8.48 -10.57
CA LEU A 114 -9.48 -8.03 -10.81
C LEU A 114 -10.08 -8.72 -12.04
N ILE A 115 -9.28 -8.91 -13.09
CA ILE A 115 -9.68 -9.60 -14.33
C ILE A 115 -9.82 -11.11 -14.10
N ARG A 116 -8.80 -11.77 -13.52
CA ARG A 116 -8.78 -13.23 -13.31
C ARG A 116 -9.84 -13.71 -12.33
N ARG A 117 -10.06 -12.98 -11.23
CA ARG A 117 -10.97 -13.39 -10.13
C ARG A 117 -12.31 -12.65 -10.14
N LYS A 118 -12.64 -12.03 -11.28
CA LYS A 118 -13.87 -11.25 -11.51
C LYS A 118 -15.15 -11.95 -11.06
N ARG A 119 -15.31 -13.26 -11.35
CA ARG A 119 -16.50 -14.03 -10.95
C ARG A 119 -16.62 -14.14 -9.43
N GLU A 120 -15.52 -14.36 -8.72
CA GLU A 120 -15.48 -14.49 -7.27
C GLU A 120 -15.68 -13.12 -6.57
N LEU A 121 -15.11 -12.06 -7.15
CA LEU A 121 -15.25 -10.68 -6.66
C LEU A 121 -16.67 -10.12 -6.86
N LEU A 122 -17.31 -10.45 -7.98
CA LEU A 122 -18.69 -10.04 -8.30
C LEU A 122 -19.76 -10.94 -7.63
N ALA A 123 -19.41 -12.15 -7.20
CA ALA A 123 -20.33 -13.09 -6.52
C ALA A 123 -20.71 -12.70 -5.08
N GLY A 124 -20.31 -11.51 -4.61
CA GLY A 124 -21.08 -10.84 -3.56
C GLY A 124 -20.49 -10.84 -2.15
N LYS A 125 -19.24 -10.43 -1.96
CA LYS A 125 -18.78 -9.94 -0.64
C LYS A 125 -17.88 -8.71 -0.82
N LYS A 126 -18.32 -7.54 -0.34
CA LYS A 126 -17.50 -6.30 -0.26
C LYS A 126 -16.12 -6.58 0.38
N ASP A 127 -16.08 -7.59 1.23
CA ASP A 127 -14.91 -8.11 1.93
C ASP A 127 -13.94 -8.85 1.02
N GLY A 128 -14.41 -9.54 -0.02
CA GLY A 128 -13.54 -10.19 -1.02
C GLY A 128 -12.72 -9.15 -1.80
N LEU A 129 -13.37 -8.08 -2.28
CA LEU A 129 -12.67 -6.98 -2.94
C LEU A 129 -11.68 -6.29 -1.98
N HIS A 130 -12.03 -6.15 -0.71
CA HIS A 130 -11.13 -5.60 0.29
C HIS A 130 -9.92 -6.50 0.57
N ALA A 131 -10.14 -7.81 0.65
CA ALA A 131 -9.11 -8.81 0.82
C ALA A 131 -8.13 -8.82 -0.36
N THR A 132 -8.63 -8.81 -1.60
CA THR A 132 -7.80 -8.72 -2.81
C THR A 132 -6.96 -7.46 -2.82
N LEU A 133 -7.56 -6.30 -2.51
CA LEU A 133 -6.82 -5.04 -2.42
C LEU A 133 -5.73 -5.08 -1.35
N THR A 134 -6.03 -5.64 -0.19
CA THR A 134 -5.10 -5.74 0.92
C THR A 134 -3.95 -6.70 0.60
N GLU A 135 -4.24 -7.80 -0.10
CA GLU A 135 -3.23 -8.74 -0.57
C GLU A 135 -2.32 -8.15 -1.65
N THR A 136 -2.89 -7.39 -2.60
CA THR A 136 -2.09 -6.64 -3.57
C THR A 136 -1.16 -5.67 -2.85
N LEU A 137 -1.67 -4.87 -1.90
CA LEU A 137 -0.84 -3.96 -1.13
C LEU A 137 0.27 -4.70 -0.36
N ARG A 138 -0.02 -5.86 0.24
CA ARG A 138 0.98 -6.71 0.93
C ARG A 138 2.14 -7.11 0.02
N LEU A 139 1.84 -7.55 -1.20
CA LEU A 139 2.87 -7.97 -2.16
C LEU A 139 3.60 -6.79 -2.80
N CYS A 140 2.91 -5.67 -2.99
CA CYS A 140 3.45 -4.47 -3.59
C CYS A 140 4.25 -3.61 -2.60
N THR A 141 3.98 -3.64 -1.28
CA THR A 141 4.74 -2.83 -0.30
C THR A 141 6.23 -3.04 -0.49
N GLU A 142 6.92 -1.97 -0.89
CA GLU A 142 8.33 -1.98 -1.20
C GLU A 142 9.14 -1.81 0.07
N VAL A 143 9.64 -2.93 0.57
CA VAL A 143 10.95 -2.95 1.24
C VAL A 143 11.99 -3.10 0.12
N PRO A 144 13.19 -2.48 0.21
CA PRO A 144 14.26 -2.65 -0.78
C PRO A 144 14.36 -4.10 -1.28
N VAL A 145 14.46 -4.28 -2.60
CA VAL A 145 14.40 -5.58 -3.30
C VAL A 145 15.32 -6.65 -2.70
N SER A 146 16.42 -6.23 -2.08
CA SER A 146 17.40 -7.08 -1.41
C SER A 146 16.96 -7.64 -0.04
N GLU A 147 16.08 -6.93 0.67
CA GLU A 147 15.52 -7.25 1.99
C GLU A 147 14.24 -8.08 1.91
N LYS A 148 13.54 -8.00 0.76
CA LYS A 148 12.25 -8.68 0.52
C LYS A 148 12.30 -10.21 0.62
N ARG A 149 13.38 -10.87 0.17
CA ARG A 149 13.38 -12.32 -0.12
C ARG A 149 13.32 -13.27 1.09
N ARG A 150 13.54 -12.81 2.34
CA ARG A 150 13.45 -13.70 3.53
C ARG A 150 12.74 -13.09 4.75
N GLN A 151 12.54 -11.76 4.80
CA GLN A 151 11.67 -11.14 5.81
C GLN A 151 10.20 -11.56 5.62
N LYS A 152 9.81 -11.84 4.38
CA LYS A 152 8.47 -12.28 4.02
C LYS A 152 8.09 -13.61 4.66
N PRO A 153 8.88 -14.70 4.56
CA PRO A 153 8.60 -15.94 5.30
C PRO A 153 8.54 -15.80 6.82
N TYR A 154 9.43 -14.98 7.41
CA TYR A 154 9.42 -14.74 8.86
C TYR A 154 8.10 -14.12 9.35
N ILE A 155 7.48 -13.22 8.58
CA ILE A 155 6.26 -12.50 8.97
C ILE A 155 5.01 -13.22 8.48
N TRP A 156 5.03 -13.74 7.26
CA TRP A 156 3.86 -14.19 6.51
C TRP A 156 3.81 -15.70 6.25
N GLY A 157 4.89 -16.45 6.52
CA GLY A 157 4.97 -17.90 6.26
C GLY A 157 5.57 -18.24 4.90
N GLU A 158 5.77 -19.51 4.61
CA GLU A 158 6.40 -19.98 3.36
C GLU A 158 5.65 -19.51 2.09
N ASP A 159 4.34 -19.31 2.20
CA ASP A 159 3.42 -18.79 1.18
C ASP A 159 3.45 -17.26 1.04
N ALA A 160 4.43 -16.58 1.64
CA ALA A 160 4.49 -15.11 1.67
C ALA A 160 4.65 -14.45 0.29
N GLU A 161 5.12 -15.17 -0.72
CA GLU A 161 5.19 -14.66 -2.10
C GLU A 161 3.91 -14.95 -2.89
N ASP A 162 3.06 -15.85 -2.39
CA ASP A 162 1.85 -16.26 -3.08
C ASP A 162 0.76 -15.20 -2.91
N PHE A 163 0.04 -14.95 -4.01
CA PHE A 163 -1.13 -14.09 -4.00
C PHE A 163 -2.34 -14.87 -3.45
N GLN A 164 -2.66 -14.69 -2.17
CA GLN A 164 -3.74 -15.40 -1.48
C GLN A 164 -4.65 -14.44 -0.70
N PRO A 165 -5.63 -13.78 -1.35
CA PRO A 165 -6.63 -12.94 -0.70
C PRO A 165 -7.40 -13.63 0.43
N GLU A 166 -7.59 -14.94 0.33
CA GLU A 166 -8.32 -15.76 1.29
C GLU A 166 -7.72 -15.70 2.69
N ARG A 167 -6.41 -15.39 2.84
CA ARG A 167 -5.76 -15.24 4.14
C ARG A 167 -6.36 -14.11 4.98
N TRP A 168 -7.04 -13.17 4.34
CA TRP A 168 -7.71 -12.04 4.98
C TRP A 168 -9.19 -12.32 5.26
N LEU A 169 -9.68 -13.53 5.02
CA LEU A 169 -11.08 -13.89 5.13
C LEU A 169 -11.28 -14.99 6.18
N ASP A 170 -12.25 -14.77 7.06
CA ASP A 170 -12.72 -15.74 8.04
C ASP A 170 -14.21 -16.00 7.76
N ASN A 171 -14.55 -17.18 7.25
CA ASN A 171 -15.90 -17.50 6.72
C ASN A 171 -16.41 -16.48 5.66
N GLY A 172 -15.47 -15.90 4.92
CA GLY A 172 -15.72 -14.87 3.90
C GLY A 172 -15.97 -13.46 4.44
N VAL A 173 -15.81 -13.24 5.75
CA VAL A 173 -15.79 -11.91 6.37
C VAL A 173 -14.35 -11.41 6.43
N PHE A 174 -14.11 -10.15 6.08
CA PHE A 174 -12.76 -9.60 6.12
C PHE A 174 -12.26 -9.48 7.56
N LYS A 175 -11.09 -10.07 7.81
CA LYS A 175 -10.40 -10.04 9.10
C LYS A 175 -8.99 -9.48 8.90
N PRO A 176 -8.74 -8.22 9.30
CA PRO A 176 -7.42 -7.64 9.14
C PRO A 176 -6.43 -8.31 10.09
N GLU A 177 -5.21 -8.51 9.61
CA GLU A 177 -4.05 -8.81 10.45
C GLU A 177 -3.66 -7.62 11.34
N SER A 178 -2.80 -7.89 12.33
CA SER A 178 -2.23 -6.84 13.17
C SER A 178 -1.63 -5.71 12.31
N PRO A 179 -1.93 -4.43 12.58
CA PRO A 179 -1.34 -3.31 11.83
C PRO A 179 0.18 -3.21 12.03
N PHE A 180 0.73 -3.87 13.05
CA PHE A 180 2.17 -3.98 13.29
C PHE A 180 2.81 -5.13 12.50
N LYS A 181 2.01 -6.09 12.01
CA LYS A 181 2.39 -7.14 11.05
C LYS A 181 2.25 -6.64 9.60
N PHE A 182 1.19 -5.89 9.31
CA PHE A 182 0.92 -5.28 8.01
C PHE A 182 1.01 -3.74 8.07
N VAL A 183 2.23 -3.21 7.89
CA VAL A 183 2.55 -1.79 8.08
C VAL A 183 2.39 -0.91 6.83
N ALA A 184 1.66 -1.36 5.79
CA ALA A 184 1.48 -0.61 4.54
C ALA A 184 0.95 0.82 4.74
N PHE A 185 0.13 1.02 5.77
CA PHE A 185 -0.41 2.32 6.16
C PHE A 185 0.12 2.80 7.52
N HIS A 186 1.25 2.25 8.00
CA HIS A 186 1.72 2.37 9.39
C HIS A 186 0.68 1.92 10.44
N ALA A 187 1.04 2.06 11.72
CA ALA A 187 0.24 1.62 12.86
C ALA A 187 0.25 2.67 13.99
N GLY A 188 -0.61 2.45 15.00
CA GLY A 188 -0.70 3.30 16.19
C GLY A 188 -1.05 4.75 15.86
N PRO A 189 -0.60 5.75 16.66
CA PRO A 189 -0.80 7.16 16.35
C PRO A 189 -0.29 7.54 14.95
N ARG A 190 0.67 6.84 14.36
CA ARG A 190 1.18 7.14 13.00
C ARG A 190 0.40 6.52 11.85
N THR A 191 -0.68 5.76 12.10
CA THR A 191 -1.52 5.23 11.03
C THR A 191 -1.92 6.32 10.05
N CYS A 192 -1.76 6.02 8.76
CA CYS A 192 -2.07 6.91 7.64
C CYS A 192 -3.50 7.38 7.73
N LEU A 193 -3.66 8.69 7.71
CA LEU A 193 -4.95 9.35 7.81
C LEU A 193 -5.85 9.05 6.61
N GLY A 194 -5.26 8.88 5.43
CA GLY A 194 -5.94 8.57 4.18
C GLY A 194 -6.22 7.07 3.96
N LYS A 195 -5.95 6.18 4.93
CA LYS A 195 -6.08 4.72 4.75
C LYS A 195 -7.48 4.32 4.25
N ASP A 196 -8.53 4.71 4.99
CA ASP A 196 -9.90 4.31 4.65
C ASP A 196 -10.39 5.00 3.39
N PHE A 197 -9.94 6.24 3.15
CA PHE A 197 -10.23 6.98 1.94
C PHE A 197 -9.63 6.30 0.71
N ALA A 198 -8.37 5.86 0.77
CA ALA A 198 -7.70 5.12 -0.29
C ALA A 198 -8.43 3.80 -0.61
N TYR A 199 -8.79 3.02 0.41
CA TYR A 199 -9.58 1.79 0.19
C TYR A 199 -10.94 2.08 -0.46
N ARG A 200 -11.63 3.15 -0.05
CA ARG A 200 -12.92 3.54 -0.66
C ARG A 200 -12.75 3.99 -2.11
N GLN A 201 -11.74 4.78 -2.42
CA GLN A 201 -11.47 5.23 -3.78
C GLN A 201 -11.18 4.05 -4.70
N ILE A 202 -10.22 3.19 -4.32
CA ILE A 202 -9.82 2.06 -5.16
C ILE A 202 -10.99 1.08 -5.32
N LYS A 203 -11.74 0.77 -4.26
CA LYS A 203 -12.95 -0.08 -4.37
C LYS A 203 -13.97 0.51 -5.34
N THR A 204 -14.21 1.82 -5.27
CA THR A 204 -15.19 2.47 -6.14
C THR A 204 -14.76 2.42 -7.59
N VAL A 205 -13.50 2.77 -7.89
CA VAL A 205 -12.94 2.69 -9.24
C VAL A 205 -12.94 1.23 -9.76
N ALA A 206 -12.55 0.27 -8.93
CA ALA A 206 -12.57 -1.15 -9.28
C ALA A 206 -13.98 -1.65 -9.61
N MET A 207 -14.98 -1.27 -8.81
CA MET A 207 -16.36 -1.62 -9.06
C MET A 207 -16.88 -0.97 -10.34
N ALA A 208 -16.57 0.30 -10.60
CA ALA A 208 -16.93 0.96 -11.85
C ALA A 208 -16.30 0.24 -13.06
N LEU A 209 -15.00 -0.03 -13.01
CA LEU A 209 -14.26 -0.80 -14.01
C LEU A 209 -14.93 -2.16 -14.28
N LEU A 210 -15.24 -2.92 -13.22
CA LEU A 210 -15.87 -4.23 -13.32
C LEU A 210 -17.31 -4.17 -13.87
N CYS A 211 -18.08 -3.16 -13.51
CA CYS A 211 -19.47 -2.99 -13.93
C CYS A 211 -19.56 -2.55 -15.39
N PHE A 212 -18.77 -1.57 -15.81
CA PHE A 212 -18.92 -0.94 -17.12
C PHE A 212 -18.05 -1.54 -18.21
N PHE A 213 -16.96 -2.24 -17.86
CA PHE A 213 -15.98 -2.72 -18.84
C PHE A 213 -15.76 -4.24 -18.78
N ARG A 214 -15.33 -4.79 -19.91
CA ARG A 214 -14.70 -6.11 -20.06
C ARG A 214 -13.25 -5.87 -20.44
N PHE A 215 -12.35 -6.53 -19.73
CA PHE A 215 -10.92 -6.38 -19.97
C PHE A 215 -10.38 -7.63 -20.68
N LYS A 216 -9.45 -7.42 -21.61
CA LYS A 216 -8.55 -8.45 -22.12
C LYS A 216 -7.12 -8.00 -21.83
N LEU A 217 -6.32 -8.89 -21.26
CA LEU A 217 -4.90 -8.68 -21.07
C LEU A 217 -4.21 -8.86 -22.43
N ALA A 218 -3.34 -7.93 -22.81
CA ALA A 218 -2.32 -8.18 -23.83
C ALA A 218 -0.98 -8.55 -23.14
N ASP A 219 0.01 -9.00 -23.92
CA ASP A 219 1.20 -9.73 -23.45
C ASP A 219 2.02 -9.07 -22.31
N GLU A 220 2.85 -9.89 -21.66
CA GLU A 220 3.58 -9.58 -20.42
C GLU A 220 4.51 -8.35 -20.50
N THR A 221 4.59 -7.60 -19.39
CA THR A 221 5.38 -6.35 -19.27
C THR A 221 6.39 -6.42 -18.13
N GLY A 222 7.47 -5.64 -18.25
CA GLY A 222 8.54 -5.51 -17.25
C GLY A 222 8.26 -4.42 -16.21
N TYR A 223 9.09 -4.35 -15.15
CA TYR A 223 8.97 -3.34 -14.09
C TYR A 223 10.31 -2.66 -13.78
N ARG A 224 10.29 -1.34 -13.55
CA ARG A 224 11.44 -0.57 -13.06
C ARG A 224 11.28 -0.29 -11.56
N THR A 225 12.35 -0.55 -10.80
CA THR A 225 12.36 -0.25 -9.37
C THR A 225 12.73 1.23 -9.15
N MET A 226 11.84 2.00 -8.51
CA MET A 226 12.01 3.42 -8.15
C MET A 226 11.37 3.71 -6.78
N PHE A 227 11.55 4.91 -6.22
CA PHE A 227 10.97 5.31 -4.92
C PHE A 227 9.43 5.16 -4.88
N THR A 228 8.79 5.33 -6.03
CA THR A 228 7.46 4.83 -6.37
C THR A 228 7.64 3.78 -7.47
N LEU A 229 7.13 2.55 -7.35
CA LEU A 229 7.26 1.59 -8.46
C LEU A 229 6.54 2.09 -9.71
N HIS A 230 7.31 2.29 -10.77
CA HIS A 230 6.81 2.57 -12.11
C HIS A 230 6.89 1.29 -12.96
N ILE A 231 5.93 1.13 -13.87
CA ILE A 231 5.95 0.06 -14.88
C ILE A 231 7.12 0.34 -15.84
N ASP A 232 7.82 -0.69 -16.32
CA ASP A 232 8.80 -0.54 -17.41
C ASP A 232 8.05 -0.74 -18.73
N GLY A 233 7.74 0.38 -19.40
CA GLY A 233 6.86 0.38 -20.58
C GLY A 233 5.37 0.62 -20.23
N THR A 234 4.47 0.21 -21.11
CA THR A 234 3.01 0.35 -20.94
C THR A 234 2.38 -0.99 -20.57
N LEU A 235 1.27 -1.00 -19.81
CA LEU A 235 0.42 -2.18 -19.66
C LEU A 235 -0.72 -2.10 -20.68
N PRO A 236 -0.64 -2.81 -21.82
CA PRO A 236 -1.72 -2.79 -22.79
C PRO A 236 -2.95 -3.54 -22.25
N VAL A 237 -3.90 -2.79 -21.68
CA VAL A 237 -5.21 -3.32 -21.27
C VAL A 237 -6.27 -2.86 -22.25
N LEU A 238 -6.90 -3.81 -22.95
CA LEU A 238 -8.05 -3.47 -23.79
C LEU A 238 -9.32 -3.45 -22.93
N ALA A 239 -9.83 -2.25 -22.66
CA ALA A 239 -11.11 -2.03 -21.98
C ALA A 239 -12.25 -1.89 -23.01
N LEU A 240 -13.11 -2.91 -23.09
CA LEU A 240 -14.28 -2.92 -23.96
C LEU A 240 -15.52 -2.54 -23.13
N PRO A 241 -16.29 -1.51 -23.52
CA PRO A 241 -17.57 -1.22 -22.88
C PRO A 241 -18.47 -2.47 -22.89
N ARG A 242 -19.21 -2.71 -21.82
CA ARG A 242 -20.31 -3.67 -21.86
C ARG A 242 -21.45 -3.05 -22.64
N ALA A 243 -22.02 -3.80 -23.58
CA ALA A 243 -23.29 -3.44 -24.18
C ALA A 243 -24.34 -3.28 -23.07
N THR A 244 -25.00 -2.13 -23.05
CA THR A 244 -26.24 -1.94 -22.30
C THR A 244 -27.29 -2.84 -22.94
N SER A 245 -27.65 -3.93 -22.27
CA SER A 245 -28.84 -4.72 -22.61
C SER A 245 -30.09 -3.93 -22.26
#